data_AF-A0A2D5Y6P5-F1
#
_entry.id   AF-A0A2D5Y6P5-F1
#
_cell.length_a   1.000
_cell.length_b   1.000
_cell.length_c   1.000
_cell.angle_alpha   90.00
_cell.angle_beta   90.00
_cell.angle_gamma   90.00
#
_symmetry.space_group_name_H-M   'P 1'
#
loop_
_entity.id
_entity.type
_entity.pdbx_description
1 polymer ?
#
loop_
_entity_poly.entity_id
_entity_poly.type
_entity_poly.pdbx_seq_one_letter_code
_entity_poly.pdbx_strand_id
1 'polypeptide(L)'
;MEKKEDLTNSENDESNSTEEEFVKDEQEIDESPSVLKNQLSEAYSKNESLQSKYLRTFADLENLKKRSIRDREEAIQRTRLQLIEDLLPVIDAFKMGLDEAQKADPEGPVVNGFKMAINQMQNTLEDYGLVCIEGIGEPFDPKFHDAIGHELGEDEDMVLQVIRKGYRLRDHLLRPASVIVSKKAVDESVS
;
A
#
# COMPACT_ATOMS: atom_id res chain seq x y z
N MET A 1 4.74 -15.06 -64.94
CA MET A 1 5.83 -14.19 -64.42
C MET A 1 6.09 -14.69 -63.01
N GLU A 2 6.94 -15.70 -62.88
CA GLU A 2 8.41 -15.57 -62.70
C GLU A 2 8.70 -14.87 -61.37
N LYS A 3 9.51 -15.35 -60.44
CA LYS A 3 10.55 -16.40 -60.35
C LYS A 3 10.83 -16.48 -58.82
N LYS A 4 10.76 -17.60 -58.11
CA LYS A 4 11.78 -18.65 -57.96
C LYS A 4 13.21 -18.10 -57.82
N GLU A 5 13.80 -18.33 -56.64
CA GLU A 5 15.00 -19.18 -56.44
C GLU A 5 16.19 -18.23 -56.20
N ASP A 6 17.17 -18.46 -55.35
CA ASP A 6 17.76 -19.64 -54.69
C ASP A 6 18.80 -19.00 -53.70
N LEU A 7 19.30 -19.56 -52.60
CA LEU A 7 20.16 -20.74 -52.42
C LEU A 7 20.25 -20.93 -50.87
N THR A 8 19.93 -22.09 -50.26
CA THR A 8 20.74 -23.33 -50.15
C THR A 8 22.15 -23.06 -49.62
N ASN A 9 22.82 -23.85 -48.81
CA ASN A 9 22.63 -25.12 -48.10
C ASN A 9 24.05 -25.37 -47.56
N SER A 10 24.19 -25.91 -46.35
CA SER A 10 25.30 -26.82 -46.05
C SER A 10 24.93 -27.60 -44.79
N GLU A 11 24.26 -28.72 -45.02
CA GLU A 11 24.63 -30.04 -44.50
C GLU A 11 26.17 -30.14 -44.35
N ASN A 12 26.80 -30.88 -43.45
CA ASN A 12 26.57 -32.27 -43.02
C ASN A 12 27.64 -32.52 -41.92
N ASP A 13 27.36 -33.22 -40.83
CA ASP A 13 27.59 -34.67 -40.63
C ASP A 13 28.59 -34.84 -39.48
N GLU A 14 28.15 -35.46 -38.40
CA GLU A 14 28.81 -36.65 -37.83
C GLU A 14 27.91 -37.22 -36.74
N SER A 15 27.06 -38.15 -37.18
CA SER A 15 26.90 -39.47 -36.57
C SER A 15 27.55 -39.70 -35.20
N ASN A 16 26.73 -39.90 -34.17
CA ASN A 16 27.00 -41.01 -33.26
C ASN A 16 25.69 -41.71 -32.88
N SER A 17 25.56 -42.89 -33.46
CA SER A 17 24.64 -43.97 -33.14
C SER A 17 24.58 -44.27 -31.65
N THR A 18 23.37 -44.32 -31.11
CA THR A 18 23.05 -45.26 -30.03
C THR A 18 21.58 -45.65 -30.20
N GLU A 19 21.36 -46.60 -31.09
CA GLU A 19 20.25 -47.53 -30.95
C GLU A 19 20.54 -48.36 -29.70
N GLU A 20 19.65 -48.34 -28.71
CA GLU A 20 19.40 -49.50 -27.84
C GLU A 20 18.04 -49.34 -27.13
N GLU A 21 17.11 -50.16 -27.61
CA GLU A 21 15.93 -50.71 -26.92
C GLU A 21 14.76 -49.80 -26.53
N PHE A 22 13.92 -49.52 -27.53
CA PHE A 22 12.47 -49.48 -27.30
C PHE A 22 12.01 -50.88 -26.91
N VAL A 23 12.04 -51.20 -25.62
CA VAL A 23 11.30 -52.35 -25.07
C VAL A 23 9.83 -52.03 -25.26
N LYS A 24 9.26 -52.54 -26.36
CA LYS A 24 7.82 -52.78 -26.44
C LYS A 24 7.50 -53.81 -25.38
N ASP A 25 7.15 -53.31 -24.21
CA ASP A 25 6.39 -54.07 -23.22
C ASP A 25 4.99 -54.26 -23.85
N GLU A 26 4.89 -55.22 -24.79
CA GLU A 26 3.63 -55.85 -25.15
C GLU A 26 3.20 -56.64 -23.90
N GLN A 27 2.65 -55.90 -22.93
CA GLN A 27 1.88 -56.49 -21.86
C GLN A 27 0.72 -57.20 -22.54
N GLU A 28 0.76 -58.54 -22.56
CA GLU A 28 -0.42 -59.36 -22.79
C GLU A 28 -1.50 -58.83 -21.85
N ILE A 29 -2.50 -58.16 -22.42
CA ILE A 29 -3.68 -57.74 -21.69
C ILE A 29 -4.38 -59.04 -21.33
N ASP A 30 -4.15 -59.54 -20.12
CA ASP A 30 -4.97 -60.61 -19.56
C ASP A 30 -6.40 -60.07 -19.43
N GLU A 31 -7.22 -60.35 -20.45
CA GLU A 31 -8.65 -59.97 -20.54
C GLU A 31 -9.51 -60.73 -19.51
N SER A 32 -8.90 -61.29 -18.48
CA SER A 32 -9.60 -61.82 -17.32
C SER A 32 -10.49 -60.73 -16.70
N PRO A 33 -11.79 -61.01 -16.44
CA PRO A 33 -12.73 -60.03 -15.89
C PRO A 33 -12.31 -59.45 -14.53
N SER A 34 -11.38 -60.08 -13.81
CA SER A 34 -10.82 -59.56 -12.56
C SER A 34 -9.78 -58.45 -12.78
N VAL A 35 -8.92 -58.58 -13.80
CA VAL A 35 -7.87 -57.60 -14.13
C VAL A 35 -8.49 -56.30 -14.64
N LEU A 36 -9.47 -56.41 -15.54
CA LEU A 36 -10.24 -55.26 -16.06
C LEU A 36 -10.99 -54.52 -14.94
N LYS A 37 -11.56 -55.23 -13.97
CA LYS A 37 -12.23 -54.60 -12.80
C LYS A 37 -11.26 -53.85 -11.90
N ASN A 38 -10.04 -54.37 -11.71
CA ASN A 38 -9.01 -53.71 -10.92
C ASN A 38 -8.50 -52.45 -11.62
N GLN A 39 -8.22 -52.50 -12.92
CA GLN A 39 -7.83 -51.33 -13.71
C GLN A 39 -8.91 -50.24 -13.71
N LEU A 40 -10.18 -50.66 -13.81
CA LEU A 40 -11.32 -49.75 -13.76
C LEU A 40 -11.44 -49.08 -12.38
N SER A 41 -11.29 -49.83 -11.27
CA SER A 41 -11.33 -49.26 -9.92
C SER A 41 -10.16 -48.29 -9.67
N GLU A 42 -8.95 -48.61 -10.14
CA GLU A 42 -7.81 -47.71 -10.09
C GLU A 42 -8.03 -46.42 -10.88
N ALA A 43 -8.62 -46.52 -12.08
CA ALA A 43 -8.93 -45.35 -12.91
C ALA A 43 -9.96 -44.44 -12.23
N TYR A 44 -11.01 -45.00 -11.60
CA TYR A 44 -11.98 -44.23 -10.82
C TYR A 44 -11.34 -43.54 -9.62
N SER A 45 -10.51 -44.26 -8.85
CA SER A 45 -9.78 -43.69 -7.71
C SER A 45 -8.82 -42.57 -8.13
N LYS A 46 -8.08 -42.76 -9.23
CA LYS A 46 -7.23 -41.71 -9.81
C LYS A 46 -8.06 -40.49 -10.22
N ASN A 47 -9.21 -40.69 -10.87
CA ASN A 47 -10.10 -39.60 -11.27
C ASN A 47 -10.64 -38.82 -10.06
N GLU A 48 -11.10 -39.51 -9.01
CA GLU A 48 -11.56 -38.88 -7.76
C GLU A 48 -10.44 -38.08 -7.07
N SER A 49 -9.21 -38.62 -7.06
CA SER A 49 -8.05 -37.90 -6.53
C SER A 49 -7.70 -36.65 -7.33
N LEU A 50 -7.85 -36.70 -8.67
CA LEU A 50 -7.59 -35.57 -9.56
C LEU A 50 -8.69 -34.51 -9.41
N GLN A 51 -9.96 -34.91 -9.31
CA GLN A 51 -11.07 -34.01 -9.05
C GLN A 51 -10.91 -33.30 -7.71
N SER A 52 -10.52 -34.04 -6.67
CA SER A 52 -10.24 -33.48 -5.33
C SER A 52 -9.09 -32.47 -5.38
N LYS A 53 -8.00 -32.80 -6.08
CA LYS A 53 -6.87 -31.87 -6.28
C LYS A 53 -7.31 -30.64 -7.07
N TYR A 54 -8.08 -30.81 -8.15
CA TYR A 54 -8.57 -29.72 -8.98
C TYR A 54 -9.49 -28.78 -8.20
N LEU A 55 -10.41 -29.30 -7.41
CA LEU A 55 -11.32 -28.48 -6.61
C LEU A 55 -10.55 -27.68 -5.56
N ARG A 56 -9.55 -28.31 -4.93
CA ARG A 56 -8.67 -27.64 -3.96
C ARG A 56 -7.84 -26.54 -4.62
N THR A 57 -7.18 -26.82 -5.74
CA THR A 57 -6.37 -25.81 -6.43
C THR A 57 -7.23 -24.68 -6.97
N PHE A 58 -8.45 -24.97 -7.44
CA PHE A 58 -9.40 -23.95 -7.86
C PHE A 58 -9.80 -23.04 -6.68
N ALA A 59 -10.09 -23.61 -5.52
CA ALA A 59 -10.38 -22.83 -4.31
C ALA A 59 -9.18 -21.99 -3.86
N ASP A 60 -7.96 -22.54 -3.92
CA ASP A 60 -6.73 -21.81 -3.60
C ASP A 60 -6.52 -20.64 -4.57
N LEU A 61 -6.77 -20.83 -5.88
CA LEU A 61 -6.70 -19.75 -6.88
C LEU A 61 -7.75 -18.66 -6.64
N GLU A 62 -8.98 -19.03 -6.29
CA GLU A 62 -10.03 -18.06 -5.97
C GLU A 62 -9.66 -17.22 -4.73
N ASN A 63 -9.13 -17.88 -3.70
CA ASN A 63 -8.64 -17.21 -2.49
C ASN A 63 -7.46 -16.28 -2.77
N LEU A 64 -6.50 -16.72 -3.58
CA LEU A 64 -5.36 -15.90 -4.01
C LEU A 64 -5.81 -14.69 -4.82
N LYS A 65 -6.78 -14.86 -5.73
CA LYS A 65 -7.35 -13.73 -6.50
C LYS A 65 -8.02 -12.71 -5.59
N LYS A 66 -8.86 -13.16 -4.65
CA LYS A 66 -9.53 -12.29 -3.66
C LYS A 66 -8.52 -11.57 -2.76
N ARG A 67 -7.44 -12.26 -2.35
CA ARG A 67 -6.36 -11.65 -1.57
C ARG A 67 -5.61 -10.61 -2.39
N SER A 68 -5.20 -10.95 -3.62
CA SER A 68 -4.44 -10.05 -4.49
C SER A 68 -5.18 -8.75 -4.81
N ILE A 69 -6.51 -8.79 -4.96
CA ILE A 69 -7.32 -7.58 -5.16
C ILE A 69 -7.26 -6.68 -3.93
N ARG A 70 -7.45 -7.25 -2.72
CA ARG A 70 -7.37 -6.49 -1.46
C ARG A 70 -5.97 -5.90 -1.25
N ASP A 71 -4.93 -6.69 -1.44
CA ASP A 71 -3.54 -6.24 -1.27
C ASP A 71 -3.22 -5.09 -2.25
N ARG A 72 -3.75 -5.16 -3.48
CA ARG A 72 -3.61 -4.07 -4.47
C ARG A 72 -4.34 -2.80 -4.05
N GLU A 73 -5.56 -2.92 -3.53
CA GLU A 73 -6.33 -1.78 -3.04
C GLU A 73 -5.64 -1.13 -1.84
N GLU A 74 -5.17 -1.93 -0.88
CA GLU A 74 -4.41 -1.47 0.28
C GLU A 74 -3.10 -0.79 -0.13
N ALA A 75 -2.37 -1.35 -1.10
CA ALA A 75 -1.15 -0.74 -1.63
C ALA A 75 -1.44 0.64 -2.26
N ILE A 76 -2.51 0.76 -3.05
CA ILE A 76 -2.91 2.04 -3.64
C ILE A 76 -3.25 3.06 -2.55
N GLN A 77 -3.99 2.67 -1.52
CA GLN A 77 -4.30 3.58 -0.41
C GLN A 77 -3.02 4.01 0.30
N ARG A 78 -2.15 3.07 0.66
CA ARG A 78 -0.89 3.36 1.34
C ARG A 78 0.00 4.33 0.55
N THR A 79 0.12 4.14 -0.77
CA THR A 79 0.87 5.05 -1.63
C THR A 79 0.24 6.45 -1.66
N ARG A 80 -1.09 6.56 -1.69
CA ARG A 80 -1.76 7.87 -1.62
C ARG A 80 -1.50 8.59 -0.30
N LEU A 81 -1.55 7.85 0.82
CA LEU A 81 -1.25 8.40 2.14
C LEU A 81 0.19 8.94 2.18
N GLN A 82 1.15 8.12 1.74
CA GLN A 82 2.56 8.49 1.73
C GLN A 82 2.84 9.72 0.84
N LEU A 83 2.23 9.79 -0.35
CA LEU A 83 2.38 10.96 -1.23
C LEU A 83 1.87 12.25 -0.59
N ILE A 84 0.75 12.19 0.14
CA ILE A 84 0.22 13.37 0.84
C ILE A 84 1.11 13.72 2.02
N GLU A 85 1.59 12.73 2.77
CA GLU A 85 2.52 12.91 3.89
C GLU A 85 3.83 13.61 3.43
N ASP A 86 4.41 13.15 2.32
CA ASP A 86 5.62 13.74 1.72
C ASP A 86 5.38 15.18 1.20
N LEU A 87 4.13 15.53 0.89
CA LEU A 87 3.75 16.89 0.46
C LEU A 87 3.55 17.85 1.65
N LEU A 88 3.27 17.35 2.85
CA LEU A 88 3.00 18.19 4.03
C LEU A 88 4.13 19.19 4.35
N PRO A 89 5.44 18.83 4.31
CA PRO A 89 6.51 19.79 4.55
C PRO A 89 6.54 20.94 3.54
N VAL A 90 6.13 20.68 2.29
CA VAL A 90 6.05 21.71 1.24
C VAL A 90 4.92 22.69 1.56
N ILE A 91 3.76 22.18 1.99
CA ILE A 91 2.63 22.99 2.44
C ILE A 91 3.02 23.84 3.65
N ASP A 92 3.73 23.26 4.62
CA ASP A 92 4.22 23.97 5.80
C ASP A 92 5.17 25.12 5.38
N ALA A 93 6.08 24.88 4.44
CA ALA A 93 7.01 25.90 3.94
C ALA A 93 6.29 27.04 3.23
N PHE A 94 5.26 26.75 2.43
CA PHE A 94 4.41 27.78 1.80
C PHE A 94 3.66 28.61 2.83
N LYS A 95 3.12 27.99 3.89
CA LYS A 95 2.46 28.71 4.99
C LYS A 95 3.44 29.60 5.75
N MET A 96 4.63 29.08 6.08
CA MET A 96 5.69 29.86 6.73
C MET A 96 6.13 31.05 5.88
N GLY A 97 6.26 30.87 4.55
CA GLY A 97 6.57 31.96 3.63
C GLY A 97 5.45 33.01 3.55
N LEU A 98 4.18 32.58 3.57
CA LEU A 98 3.04 33.49 3.63
C LEU A 98 3.02 34.30 4.93
N ASP A 99 3.28 33.66 6.07
CA ASP A 99 3.31 34.32 7.38
C ASP A 99 4.40 35.40 7.44
N GLU A 100 5.57 35.13 6.85
CA GLU A 100 6.65 36.12 6.78
C GLU A 100 6.32 37.27 5.80
N ALA A 101 5.74 36.94 4.65
CA ALA A 101 5.28 37.96 3.69
C ALA A 101 4.19 38.86 4.29
N GLN A 102 3.29 38.30 5.09
CA GLN A 102 2.27 39.06 5.82
C GLN A 102 2.86 40.04 6.84
N LYS A 103 3.98 39.70 7.49
CA LYS A 103 4.67 40.64 8.40
C LYS A 103 5.27 41.82 7.65
N ALA A 104 5.74 41.61 6.42
CA ALA A 104 6.36 42.65 5.61
C ALA A 104 5.34 43.57 4.93
N ASP A 105 4.28 43.01 4.32
CA ASP A 105 3.21 43.75 3.65
C ASP A 105 1.86 43.00 3.73
N PRO A 106 1.06 43.24 4.79
CA PRO A 106 -0.12 42.43 5.11
C PRO A 106 -1.19 42.40 4.00
N GLU A 107 -1.35 43.51 3.28
CA GLU A 107 -2.37 43.66 2.22
C GLU A 107 -1.78 43.73 0.81
N GLY A 108 -0.49 43.38 0.68
CA GLY A 108 0.20 43.35 -0.60
C GLY A 108 -0.52 42.44 -1.62
N PRO A 109 -0.55 42.81 -2.91
CA PRO A 109 -1.18 42.00 -3.95
C PRO A 109 -0.57 40.59 -4.05
N VAL A 110 0.71 40.44 -3.70
CA VAL A 110 1.40 39.14 -3.66
C VAL A 110 0.87 38.26 -2.51
N VAL A 111 0.67 38.82 -1.32
CA VAL A 111 0.14 38.11 -0.15
C VAL A 111 -1.29 37.63 -0.42
N ASN A 112 -2.12 38.49 -1.02
CA ASN A 112 -3.49 38.13 -1.40
C ASN A 112 -3.52 37.00 -2.44
N GLY A 113 -2.69 37.06 -3.48
CA GLY A 113 -2.58 36.00 -4.48
C GLY A 113 -2.12 34.67 -3.88
N PHE A 114 -1.10 34.69 -3.02
CA PHE A 114 -0.61 33.49 -2.33
C PHE A 114 -1.66 32.90 -1.37
N LYS A 115 -2.37 33.76 -0.61
CA LYS A 115 -3.44 33.33 0.29
C LYS A 115 -4.57 32.64 -0.47
N MET A 116 -4.96 33.15 -1.63
CA MET A 116 -5.94 32.50 -2.50
C MET A 116 -5.45 31.12 -2.98
N ALA A 117 -4.18 31.01 -3.40
CA ALA A 117 -3.59 29.75 -3.84
C ALA A 117 -3.52 28.71 -2.71
N ILE A 118 -3.10 29.10 -1.50
CA ILE A 118 -3.06 28.21 -0.34
C ILE A 118 -4.47 27.77 0.05
N ASN A 119 -5.44 28.67 0.07
CA ASN A 119 -6.84 28.31 0.35
C ASN A 119 -7.39 27.33 -0.68
N GLN A 120 -7.13 27.56 -1.98
CA GLN A 120 -7.56 26.63 -3.03
C GLN A 120 -6.91 25.25 -2.86
N MET A 121 -5.63 25.20 -2.50
CA MET A 121 -4.91 23.96 -2.22
C MET A 121 -5.45 23.26 -0.96
N GLN A 122 -5.81 24.00 0.08
CA GLN A 122 -6.42 23.41 1.28
C GLN A 122 -7.80 22.82 0.96
N ASN A 123 -8.64 23.56 0.26
CA ASN A 123 -9.97 23.09 -0.15
C ASN A 123 -9.88 21.80 -0.96
N THR A 124 -8.95 21.71 -1.92
CA THR A 124 -8.79 20.49 -2.73
C THR A 124 -8.32 19.31 -1.88
N LEU A 125 -7.42 19.52 -0.92
CA LEU A 125 -6.98 18.47 0.00
C LEU A 125 -8.09 18.04 0.97
N GLU A 126 -8.91 18.96 1.44
CA GLU A 126 -10.09 18.70 2.26
C GLU A 126 -11.12 17.85 1.50
N ASP A 127 -11.34 18.12 0.21
CA ASP A 127 -12.20 17.29 -0.65
C ASP A 127 -11.71 15.84 -0.78
N TYR A 128 -10.38 15.62 -0.76
CA TYR A 128 -9.80 14.28 -0.69
C TYR A 128 -9.92 13.61 0.71
N GLY A 129 -10.36 14.37 1.71
CA GLY A 129 -10.60 13.93 3.09
C GLY A 129 -9.45 14.25 4.04
N LEU A 130 -8.58 15.20 3.70
CA LEU A 130 -7.54 15.68 4.61
C LEU A 130 -8.17 16.63 5.65
N VAL A 131 -7.94 16.35 6.92
CA VAL A 131 -8.42 17.14 8.04
C VAL A 131 -7.22 17.63 8.85
N CYS A 132 -7.18 18.92 9.11
CA CYS A 132 -6.19 19.52 10.01
C CYS A 132 -6.58 19.21 11.46
N ILE A 133 -5.61 18.78 12.27
CA ILE A 133 -5.79 18.60 13.70
C ILE A 133 -5.50 19.96 14.35
N GLU A 134 -6.56 20.67 14.71
CA GLU A 134 -6.48 21.93 15.44
C GLU A 134 -6.49 21.62 16.93
N GLY A 135 -5.32 21.70 17.57
CA GLY A 135 -5.16 21.27 18.96
C GLY A 135 -5.25 22.38 19.99
N ILE A 136 -5.32 23.66 19.63
CA ILE A 136 -5.20 24.76 20.62
C ILE A 136 -6.41 24.76 21.57
N GLY A 137 -6.15 24.56 22.87
CA GLY A 137 -7.19 24.52 23.90
C GLY A 137 -7.90 23.17 24.07
N GLU A 138 -7.51 22.15 23.32
CA GLU A 138 -8.02 20.79 23.47
C GLU A 138 -7.19 19.98 24.48
N PRO A 139 -7.77 18.96 25.14
CA PRO A 139 -7.01 18.03 25.95
C PRO A 139 -5.96 17.30 25.12
N PHE A 140 -4.79 17.06 25.71
CA PHE A 140 -3.72 16.35 25.04
C PHE A 140 -4.09 14.87 24.82
N ASP A 141 -4.20 14.44 23.56
CA ASP A 141 -4.31 13.04 23.18
C ASP A 141 -3.00 12.55 22.56
N PRO A 142 -2.25 11.62 23.19
CA PRO A 142 -1.03 11.03 22.64
C PRO A 142 -1.20 10.37 21.27
N LYS A 143 -2.44 10.04 20.85
CA LYS A 143 -2.72 9.48 19.53
C LYS A 143 -2.61 10.53 18.42
N PHE A 144 -2.96 11.78 18.71
CA PHE A 144 -3.06 12.85 17.71
C PHE A 144 -2.03 13.96 17.92
N HIS A 145 -1.46 14.04 19.12
CA HIS A 145 -0.56 15.10 19.55
C HIS A 145 0.80 14.53 19.97
N ASP A 146 1.86 15.25 19.61
CA ASP A 146 3.24 14.99 20.00
C ASP A 146 3.73 16.16 20.88
N ALA A 147 3.91 15.89 22.17
CA ALA A 147 4.31 16.91 23.15
C ALA A 147 5.82 17.17 23.05
N ILE A 148 6.18 18.33 22.49
CA ILE A 148 7.58 18.74 22.33
C ILE A 148 8.09 19.61 23.48
N GLY A 149 7.20 20.06 24.35
CA GLY A 149 7.53 20.90 25.49
C GLY A 149 6.36 21.04 26.47
N HIS A 150 6.69 21.50 27.67
CA HIS A 150 5.70 21.81 28.70
C HIS A 150 5.86 23.26 29.15
N GLU A 151 4.75 23.96 29.30
CA GLU A 151 4.69 25.31 29.86
C GLU A 151 3.74 25.35 31.06
N LEU A 152 3.96 26.31 31.96
CA LEU A 152 3.11 26.47 33.14
C LEU A 152 1.74 26.99 32.70
N GLY A 153 0.68 26.27 33.04
CA GLY A 153 -0.70 26.63 32.71
C GLY A 153 -1.65 26.47 33.91
N GLU A 154 -2.87 26.98 33.76
CA GLU A 154 -3.93 26.87 34.77
C GLU A 154 -4.45 25.44 34.90
N ASP A 155 -4.67 24.77 33.75
CA ASP A 155 -5.14 23.38 33.67
C ASP A 155 -3.98 22.40 33.38
N GLU A 156 -4.09 21.14 33.82
CA GLU A 156 -3.13 20.07 33.48
C GLU A 156 -3.49 19.40 32.14
N ASP A 157 -2.48 18.97 31.39
CA ASP A 157 -2.61 18.15 30.18
C ASP A 157 -3.46 18.78 29.05
N MET A 158 -3.43 20.11 28.93
CA MET A 158 -4.09 20.87 27.87
C MET A 158 -3.08 21.37 26.85
N VAL A 159 -3.45 21.40 25.58
CA VAL A 159 -2.60 21.95 24.53
C VAL A 159 -2.65 23.48 24.56
N LEU A 160 -1.55 24.11 24.93
CA LEU A 160 -1.41 25.56 24.99
C LEU A 160 -1.11 26.17 23.63
N GLN A 161 -0.21 25.52 22.88
CA GLN A 161 0.23 26.02 21.58
C GLN A 161 0.53 24.87 20.63
N VAL A 162 0.18 25.05 19.35
CA VAL A 162 0.56 24.15 18.26
C VAL A 162 1.73 24.78 17.51
N ILE A 163 2.93 24.17 17.61
CA ILE A 163 4.10 24.61 16.83
C ILE A 163 4.00 24.09 15.39
N ARG A 164 3.55 22.84 15.22
CA ARG A 164 3.38 22.23 13.90
C ARG A 164 2.02 21.56 13.81
N LYS A 165 1.23 21.96 12.82
CA LYS A 165 -0.11 21.41 12.59
C LYS A 165 -0.05 19.91 12.30
N GLY A 166 -0.94 19.14 12.91
CA GLY A 166 -1.14 17.73 12.59
C GLY A 166 -2.12 17.56 11.43
N TYR A 167 -2.03 16.45 10.71
CA TYR A 167 -2.95 16.14 9.61
C TYR A 167 -3.38 14.68 9.65
N ARG A 168 -4.66 14.45 9.39
CA ARG A 168 -5.28 13.14 9.28
C ARG A 168 -6.00 13.04 7.94
N LEU A 169 -5.85 11.91 7.25
CA LEU A 169 -6.56 11.63 6.00
C LEU A 169 -7.62 10.56 6.27
N ARG A 170 -8.89 10.97 6.27
CA ARG A 170 -10.01 10.09 6.68
C ARG A 170 -9.68 9.45 8.02
N ASP A 171 -9.62 8.13 8.14
CA ASP A 171 -9.35 7.46 9.41
C ASP A 171 -7.85 7.28 9.73
N HIS A 172 -6.95 7.71 8.84
CA HIS A 172 -5.51 7.47 8.99
C HIS A 172 -4.78 8.74 9.40
N LEU A 173 -4.07 8.67 10.52
CA LEU A 173 -3.16 9.74 10.95
C LEU A 173 -1.94 9.77 10.03
N LEU A 174 -1.69 10.91 9.38
CA LEU A 174 -0.47 11.10 8.58
C LEU A 174 0.65 11.65 9.45
N ARG A 175 0.33 12.68 10.24
CA ARG A 175 1.31 13.35 11.11
C ARG A 175 0.64 13.87 12.37
N PRO A 176 1.16 13.58 13.57
CA PRO A 176 0.66 14.19 14.80
C PRO A 176 0.95 15.69 14.83
N ALA A 177 0.14 16.45 15.58
CA ALA A 177 0.42 17.86 15.81
C ALA A 177 1.52 18.00 16.87
N SER A 178 2.57 18.77 16.59
CA SER A 178 3.60 19.06 17.60
C SER A 178 3.12 20.21 18.48
N VAL A 179 2.95 19.93 19.76
CA VAL A 179 2.26 20.81 20.71
C VAL A 179 3.09 21.07 21.97
N ILE A 180 2.83 22.23 22.58
CA ILE A 180 3.25 22.55 23.95
C ILE A 180 2.05 22.27 24.85
N VAL A 181 2.28 21.45 25.89
CA VAL A 181 1.23 21.02 26.83
C VAL A 181 1.39 21.76 28.15
N SER A 182 0.28 22.10 28.79
CA SER A 182 0.29 22.71 30.11
C SER A 182 0.72 21.71 31.18
N LYS A 183 1.57 22.17 32.09
CA LYS A 183 1.89 21.48 33.33
C LYS A 183 1.51 22.39 34.49
N LYS A 184 0.79 21.85 35.47
CA LYS A 184 0.49 22.61 36.68
C LYS A 184 1.77 22.96 37.42
N ALA A 185 1.84 24.19 37.91
CA ALA A 185 2.86 24.58 38.86
C ALA A 185 2.69 23.73 40.13
N VAL A 186 3.62 22.80 40.36
CA VAL A 186 3.71 22.13 41.66
C VAL A 186 4.38 23.14 42.58
N ASP A 187 3.59 23.75 43.47
CA ASP A 187 4.12 24.56 44.56
C ASP A 187 4.93 23.63 45.48
N GLU A 188 6.25 23.56 45.26
CA GLU A 188 7.21 22.95 46.20
C GLU A 188 7.47 23.88 47.38
N SER A 189 6.40 24.33 48.04
CA SER A 189 6.47 24.94 49.35
C SER A 189 5.52 24.18 50.29
N VAL A 190 6.03 23.13 50.91
CA VAL A 190 5.83 22.75 52.34
C VAL A 190 6.45 21.36 52.51
N SER A 191 7.68 21.33 53.03
CA SER A 191 8.19 20.29 53.93
C SER A 191 9.22 20.92 54.85
#